data_AF-A0A1L4BJ54-F1
#
_entry.id   AF-A0A1L4BJ54-F1
#
_cell.length_a   1.000
_cell.length_b   1.000
_cell.length_c   1.000
_cell.angle_alpha   90.00
_cell.angle_beta   90.00
_cell.angle_gamma   90.00
#
_symmetry.space_group_name_H-M   'P 1'
#
loop_
_entity.id
_entity.type
_entity.pdbx_description
1 polymer ?
#
loop_
_entity_poly.entity_id
_entity_poly.type
_entity_poly.pdbx_seq_one_letter_code
_entity_poly.pdbx_strand_id
1 'polypeptide(L)'
;MCKLAFVSVCVCTYFILCRGYGESCTTGGLTIPLNEEKQDPESCTLYKCLKDAGRVVLNTLTCAPQEPRSGCRNVDSPVELPFPDCCPLVVCNAPVYGGK
;
A
#
# COMPACT_ATOMS: atom_id res chain seq x y z
N MET A 1 -28.36 10.66 0.37
CA MET A 1 -29.42 11.02 1.34
C MET A 1 -30.16 9.74 1.76
N CYS A 2 -29.80 9.15 2.90
CA CYS A 2 -30.57 8.04 3.48
C CYS A 2 -31.85 8.61 4.10
N LYS A 3 -33.02 8.23 3.57
CA LYS A 3 -34.31 8.57 4.16
C LYS A 3 -34.47 7.80 5.47
N LEU A 4 -34.47 8.53 6.59
CA LEU A 4 -34.86 8.03 7.90
C LEU A 4 -36.38 7.78 7.90
N ALA A 5 -36.80 6.51 7.86
CA ALA A 5 -38.15 6.13 8.24
C ALA A 5 -38.11 5.63 9.70
N PHE A 6 -38.59 6.49 10.59
CA PHE A 6 -38.84 6.22 12.00
C PHE A 6 -40.16 5.46 12.13
N VAL A 7 -40.15 4.13 12.24
CA VAL A 7 -41.25 3.35 12.86
C VAL A 7 -40.59 2.10 13.46
N SER A 8 -40.21 2.16 14.73
CA SER A 8 -40.96 1.55 15.85
C SER A 8 -41.18 0.04 15.67
N VAL A 9 -40.51 -0.75 16.51
CA VAL A 9 -40.71 -2.20 16.77
C VAL A 9 -40.01 -3.19 15.80
N CYS A 10 -38.67 -3.24 15.86
CA CYS A 10 -37.86 -4.48 15.77
C CYS A 10 -36.38 -4.17 16.07
N VAL A 11 -36.05 -4.12 17.37
CA VAL A 11 -34.79 -3.56 17.91
C VAL A 11 -33.54 -4.44 17.70
N CYS A 12 -33.62 -5.59 17.01
CA CYS A 12 -32.48 -6.54 16.98
C CYS A 12 -31.93 -6.93 15.60
N THR A 13 -32.43 -6.43 14.46
CA THR A 13 -32.04 -7.00 13.15
C THR A 13 -31.56 -6.02 12.09
N TYR A 14 -31.45 -4.71 12.36
CA TYR A 14 -31.22 -3.71 11.29
C TYR A 14 -29.85 -3.03 11.23
N PHE A 15 -28.88 -3.38 12.09
CA PHE A 15 -27.56 -2.73 12.09
C PHE A 15 -26.50 -3.40 11.20
N ILE A 16 -26.86 -4.46 10.49
CA ILE A 16 -25.92 -5.20 9.64
C ILE A 16 -26.47 -5.11 8.23
N LEU A 17 -25.86 -4.29 7.35
CA LEU A 17 -25.85 -4.44 5.87
C LEU A 17 -25.53 -3.13 5.10
N CYS A 18 -24.85 -2.15 5.70
CA CYS A 18 -24.22 -1.06 4.94
C CYS A 18 -22.71 -1.29 4.72
N ARG A 19 -22.22 -2.54 4.72
CA ARG A 19 -20.94 -2.84 4.07
C ARG A 19 -21.23 -3.06 2.60
N GLY A 20 -21.23 -1.96 1.84
CA GLY A 20 -21.21 -2.01 0.40
C GLY A 20 -20.16 -3.01 -0.05
N TYR A 21 -20.58 -3.97 -0.87
CA TYR A 21 -19.70 -4.91 -1.56
C TYR A 21 -18.87 -4.07 -2.54
N GLY A 22 -17.83 -3.44 -2.03
CA GLY A 22 -16.92 -2.60 -2.80
C GLY A 22 -16.07 -3.47 -3.72
N GLU A 23 -15.72 -2.94 -4.88
CA GLU A 23 -14.69 -3.53 -5.73
C GLU A 23 -13.40 -3.74 -4.91
N SER A 24 -12.63 -4.78 -5.21
CA SER A 24 -11.38 -5.07 -4.51
C SER A 24 -10.38 -5.73 -5.47
N CYS A 25 -9.10 -5.63 -5.11
CA CYS A 25 -8.00 -6.27 -5.79
C CYS A 25 -7.49 -7.43 -4.94
N THR A 26 -7.18 -8.56 -5.58
CA THR A 26 -6.56 -9.73 -4.94
C THR A 26 -5.19 -10.01 -5.54
N THR A 27 -4.16 -10.07 -4.69
CA THR A 27 -2.77 -10.35 -5.07
C THR A 27 -2.02 -10.97 -3.90
N GLY A 28 -1.15 -11.95 -4.13
CA GLY A 28 -0.29 -12.51 -3.06
C GLY A 28 -1.04 -12.99 -1.81
N GLY A 29 -2.29 -13.46 -1.96
CA GLY A 29 -3.14 -13.84 -0.81
C GLY A 29 -3.77 -12.66 -0.03
N LEU A 30 -3.48 -11.42 -0.42
CA LEU A 30 -4.07 -10.21 0.15
C LEU A 30 -5.32 -9.78 -0.63
N THR A 31 -6.36 -9.39 0.10
CA THR A 31 -7.53 -8.68 -0.45
C THR A 31 -7.45 -7.21 -0.05
N ILE A 32 -7.44 -6.32 -1.04
CA ILE A 32 -7.27 -4.88 -0.91
C ILE A 32 -8.54 -4.20 -1.42
N PRO A 33 -9.33 -3.56 -0.56
CA PRO A 33 -10.52 -2.81 -0.99
C PRO A 33 -10.18 -1.66 -1.93
N LEU A 34 -11.13 -1.24 -2.77
CA LEU A 34 -10.93 -0.08 -3.65
C LEU A 34 -10.56 1.18 -2.86
N ASN A 35 -9.58 1.91 -3.39
CA ASN A 35 -8.95 3.11 -2.81
C ASN A 35 -8.17 2.88 -1.51
N GLU A 36 -8.00 1.62 -1.08
CA GLU A 36 -7.14 1.24 0.03
C GLU A 36 -5.77 0.80 -0.48
N GLU A 37 -4.80 0.82 0.44
CA GLU A 37 -3.45 0.33 0.23
C GLU A 37 -3.05 -0.68 1.30
N LYS A 38 -2.24 -1.67 0.92
CA LYS A 38 -1.69 -2.68 1.82
C LYS A 38 -0.26 -2.99 1.43
N GLN A 39 0.59 -3.08 2.45
CA GLN A 39 1.95 -3.56 2.30
C GLN A 39 1.99 -5.09 2.32
N ASP A 40 2.86 -5.65 1.49
CA ASP A 40 3.17 -7.06 1.49
C ASP A 40 3.94 -7.44 2.77
N PRO A 41 3.51 -8.46 3.53
CA PRO A 41 4.22 -8.87 4.74
C PRO A 41 5.55 -9.58 4.45
N GLU A 42 5.75 -10.11 3.23
CA GLU A 42 6.95 -10.88 2.86
C GLU A 42 7.93 -10.05 2.02
N SER A 43 7.52 -8.89 1.50
CA SER A 43 8.38 -8.03 0.67
C SER A 43 8.14 -6.54 0.92
N CYS A 44 9.11 -5.69 0.63
CA CYS A 44 8.93 -4.23 0.66
C CYS A 44 8.17 -3.75 -0.59
N THR A 45 6.90 -4.11 -0.67
CA THR A 45 6.00 -3.79 -1.78
C THR A 45 4.71 -3.19 -1.21
N LEU A 46 4.31 -2.03 -1.74
CA LEU A 46 3.04 -1.39 -1.40
C LEU A 46 2.07 -1.56 -2.55
N TYR A 47 0.96 -2.25 -2.29
CA TYR A 47 -0.12 -2.42 -3.24
C TYR A 47 -1.23 -1.41 -2.98
N LYS A 48 -1.78 -0.82 -4.04
CA LYS A 48 -2.92 0.09 -3.98
C LYS A 48 -3.97 -0.32 -5.00
N CYS A 49 -5.19 -0.56 -4.53
CA CYS A 49 -6.29 -0.90 -5.43
C CYS A 49 -7.01 0.39 -5.85
N LEU A 50 -7.04 0.68 -7.15
CA LEU A 50 -7.61 1.92 -7.68
C LEU A 50 -8.63 1.64 -8.78
N LYS A 51 -9.49 2.63 -9.04
CA LYS A 51 -10.34 2.63 -10.24
C LYS A 51 -9.78 3.64 -11.23
N ASP A 52 -9.27 3.15 -12.35
CA ASP A 52 -8.74 3.98 -13.44
C ASP A 52 -9.56 3.74 -14.72
N ALA A 53 -10.07 4.82 -15.33
CA ALA A 53 -10.94 4.76 -16.51
C ALA A 53 -12.09 3.73 -16.43
N GLY A 54 -12.69 3.58 -15.24
CA GLY A 54 -13.77 2.63 -14.98
C GLY A 54 -13.33 1.18 -14.75
N ARG A 55 -12.03 0.90 -14.77
CA ARG A 55 -11.44 -0.43 -14.53
C ARG A 55 -10.79 -0.48 -13.15
N VAL A 56 -10.92 -1.61 -12.47
CA VAL A 56 -10.19 -1.87 -11.23
C VAL A 56 -8.77 -2.26 -11.60
N VAL A 57 -7.80 -1.51 -11.09
CA VAL A 57 -6.37 -1.71 -11.36
C VAL A 57 -5.61 -1.83 -10.05
N LEU A 58 -4.64 -2.74 -10.04
CA LEU A 58 -3.70 -2.89 -8.94
C LEU A 58 -2.45 -2.08 -9.26
N ASN A 59 -2.24 -0.98 -8.56
CA ASN A 59 -1.00 -0.23 -8.61
C ASN A 59 -0.01 -0.86 -7.62
N THR A 60 1.21 -1.10 -8.06
CA THR A 60 2.25 -1.78 -7.27
C THR A 60 3.46 -0.87 -7.19
N LEU A 61 3.85 -0.52 -5.97
CA LEU A 61 5.03 0.30 -5.67
C LEU A 61 6.10 -0.59 -5.05
N THR A 62 7.22 -0.73 -5.74
CA THR A 62 8.40 -1.47 -5.27
C THR A 62 9.59 -0.54 -5.13
N CYS A 63 10.57 -0.94 -4.35
CA CYS A 63 11.84 -0.23 -4.29
C CYS A 63 12.53 -0.21 -5.66
N ALA A 64 13.10 0.94 -6.02
CA ALA A 64 13.88 1.05 -7.24
C ALA A 64 15.22 0.29 -7.10
N PRO A 65 15.69 -0.42 -8.12
CA PRO A 65 17.00 -1.05 -8.09
C PRO A 65 18.08 0.02 -7.96
N GLN A 66 19.03 -0.18 -7.05
CA GLN A 66 20.14 0.74 -6.82
C GLN A 66 21.46 0.06 -7.14
N GLU A 67 22.23 0.69 -8.03
CA GLU A 67 23.61 0.31 -8.34
C GLU A 67 24.55 1.27 -7.58
N PRO A 68 25.17 0.83 -6.48
CA PRO A 68 26.06 1.69 -5.71
C PRO A 68 27.28 2.06 -6.54
N ARG A 69 27.61 3.36 -6.56
CA ARG A 69 28.87 3.86 -7.15
C ARG A 69 30.06 3.44 -6.28
N SER A 70 31.28 3.55 -6.83
CA SER A 70 32.51 3.26 -6.11
C SER A 70 32.59 4.03 -4.78
N GLY A 71 32.88 3.32 -3.68
CA GLY A 71 32.91 3.91 -2.33
C GLY A 71 31.56 3.94 -1.61
N CYS A 72 30.51 3.43 -2.24
CA CYS A 72 29.20 3.25 -1.64
C CYS A 72 28.86 1.76 -1.49
N ARG A 73 27.95 1.43 -0.58
CA ARG A 73 27.43 0.08 -0.39
C ARG A 73 25.92 0.10 -0.22
N ASN A 74 25.26 -0.96 -0.67
CA ASN A 74 23.86 -1.22 -0.33
C ASN A 74 23.76 -1.66 1.13
N VAL A 75 22.74 -1.17 1.81
CA VAL A 75 22.38 -1.51 3.18
C VAL A 75 20.91 -1.90 3.15
N ASP A 76 20.62 -3.15 3.50
CA ASP A 76 19.26 -3.65 3.56
C ASP A 76 18.52 -3.07 4.76
N SER A 77 17.22 -2.83 4.58
CA SER A 77 16.29 -2.36 5.62
C SER A 77 15.33 -3.50 6.01
N PRO A 78 14.83 -3.54 7.25
CA PRO A 78 13.82 -4.51 7.66
C PRO A 78 12.53 -4.38 6.84
N VAL A 79 11.96 -5.50 6.39
CA VAL A 79 10.76 -5.54 5.55
C VAL A 79 9.50 -5.10 6.31
N GLU A 80 9.52 -5.20 7.64
CA GLU A 80 8.41 -4.86 8.52
C GLU A 80 8.22 -3.33 8.66
N LEU A 81 9.20 -2.53 8.23
CA LEU A 81 9.06 -1.07 8.21
C LEU A 81 8.04 -0.63 7.16
N PRO A 82 7.31 0.46 7.39
CA PRO A 82 6.35 0.96 6.42
C PRO A 82 7.06 1.38 5.12
N PHE A 83 6.47 1.11 3.96
CA PHE A 83 6.98 1.66 2.70
C PHE A 83 6.96 3.21 2.77
N PRO A 84 8.03 3.92 2.35
CA PRO A 84 9.24 3.44 1.66
C PRO A 84 10.43 3.09 2.58
N ASP A 85 10.26 3.11 3.90
CA ASP A 85 11.36 2.91 4.86
C ASP A 85 11.92 1.48 4.88
N CYS A 86 11.14 0.49 4.42
CA CYS A 86 11.63 -0.87 4.19
C CYS A 86 12.55 -1.01 2.96
N CYS A 87 12.76 0.04 2.17
CA CYS A 87 13.62 -0.03 1.00
C CYS A 87 15.11 -0.02 1.36
N PRO A 88 15.96 -0.72 0.59
CA PRO A 88 17.40 -0.69 0.79
C PRO A 88 17.95 0.71 0.52
N LEU A 89 18.99 1.08 1.26
CA LEU A 89 19.65 2.38 1.19
C LEU A 89 21.06 2.22 0.64
N VAL A 90 21.49 3.15 -0.21
CA VAL A 90 22.90 3.29 -0.57
C VAL A 90 23.57 4.23 0.42
N VAL A 91 24.51 3.69 1.19
CA VAL A 91 25.35 4.48 2.09
C VAL A 91 26.73 4.65 1.48
N CYS A 92 27.12 5.89 1.26
CA CYS A 92 28.47 6.26 0.82
C CYS A 92 29.25 6.78 2.03
N ASN A 93 30.50 6.35 2.18
CA ASN A 93 31.41 7.01 3.12
C ASN A 93 31.65 8.43 2.56
N ALA A 94 31.16 9.47 3.24
CA ALA A 94 31.29 10.83 2.74
C ALA A 94 32.76 11.29 2.68
N PRO A 95 33.15 12.22 1.79
CA PRO A 95 32.49 12.68 0.55
C PRO A 95 33.41 12.48 -0.67
N VAL A 96 32.87 12.05 -1.82
CA VAL A 96 33.48 12.47 -3.09
C VAL A 96 33.05 13.93 -3.30
N TYR A 97 33.70 14.87 -2.61
CA TYR A 97 33.73 16.27 -3.05
C TYR A 97 34.57 16.30 -4.32
N GLY A 98 33.95 15.96 -5.44
CA GLY A 98 34.50 16.06 -6.79
C GLY A 98 33.44 16.71 -7.67
N GLY A 99 33.16 17.98 -7.42
CA GLY A 99 32.06 18.72 -8.04
C GLY A 99 32.34 20.20 -8.32
N LYS A 100 33.61 20.58 -8.51
CA LYS A 100 34.13 21.54 -9.49
C LYS A 100 35.64 21.73 -9.28
#